data_AF-A0A1M2YVW6-F1
#
_entry.id   AF-A0A1M2YVW6-F1
#
_cell.length_a   1.000
_cell.length_b   1.000
_cell.length_c   1.000
_cell.angle_alpha   90.00
_cell.angle_beta   90.00
_cell.angle_gamma   90.00
#
_symmetry.space_group_name_H-M   'P 1'
#
loop_
_entity.id
_entity.type
_entity.pdbx_description
1 polymer ?
#
loop_
_entity_poly.entity_id
_entity_poly.type
_entity_poly.pdbx_seq_one_letter_code
_entity_poly.pdbx_strand_id
1 'polypeptide(L)'
;MTDSMLPIIRQMHNAADDHVRALVLLSVPDSVLMKYLDVFQAVCRRAHFDLGLQFIDIRHAEWSATRGPDGRHRNPLFDQVRDAFAAYARAGTAS
;
A
#
# COMPACT_ATOMS: atom_id res chain seq x y z
N MET A 1 -4.77 -14.45 25.66
CA MET A 1 -5.52 -13.39 24.93
C MET A 1 -5.07 -13.48 23.49
N THR A 2 -5.88 -14.05 22.61
CA THR A 2 -5.51 -14.24 21.20
C THR A 2 -5.34 -12.87 20.58
N ASP A 3 -4.17 -12.60 20.05
CA ASP A 3 -3.87 -11.32 19.42
C ASP A 3 -4.82 -11.13 18.24
N SER A 4 -5.75 -10.17 18.38
CA SER A 4 -6.84 -9.92 17.43
C SER A 4 -6.39 -9.16 16.19
N MET A 5 -5.11 -8.79 16.10
CA MET A 5 -4.57 -8.03 14.97
C MET A 5 -4.29 -8.95 13.78
N LEU A 6 -4.82 -8.56 12.61
CA LEU A 6 -4.60 -9.28 11.36
C LEU A 6 -3.09 -9.45 11.08
N PRO A 7 -2.65 -10.64 10.60
CA PRO A 7 -1.23 -10.91 10.36
C PRO A 7 -0.54 -9.87 9.46
N ILE A 8 -1.23 -9.36 8.43
CA ILE A 8 -0.64 -8.36 7.52
C ILE A 8 -0.48 -6.98 8.15
N ILE A 9 -1.37 -6.60 9.08
CA ILE A 9 -1.25 -5.37 9.86
C ILE A 9 -0.06 -5.50 10.83
N ARG A 10 0.10 -6.68 11.44
CA ARG A 10 1.28 -7.00 12.26
C ARG A 10 2.58 -6.88 11.48
N GLN A 11 2.62 -7.43 10.27
CA GLN A 11 3.78 -7.33 9.38
C GLN A 11 4.11 -5.87 9.06
N MET A 12 3.10 -5.04 8.78
CA MET A 12 3.29 -3.60 8.54
C MET A 12 3.95 -2.90 9.73
N HIS A 13 3.46 -3.17 10.96
CA HIS A 13 4.03 -2.60 12.19
C HIS A 13 5.47 -3.08 12.46
N ASN A 14 5.75 -4.35 12.18
CA ASN A 14 7.03 -5.00 12.49
C ASN A 14 8.05 -4.93 11.34
N ALA A 15 7.71 -4.26 10.24
CA ALA A 15 8.61 -4.13 9.09
C ALA A 15 9.92 -3.46 9.51
N ALA A 16 11.04 -4.08 9.13
CA ALA A 16 12.39 -3.62 9.49
C ALA A 16 12.72 -2.27 8.84
N ASP A 17 12.29 -2.09 7.59
CA ASP A 17 12.55 -0.90 6.78
C ASP A 17 11.37 -0.62 5.83
N ASP A 18 11.53 0.45 5.05
CA ASP A 18 10.52 0.91 4.10
C ASP A 18 10.35 0.00 2.88
N HIS A 19 11.37 -0.79 2.52
CA HIS A 19 11.24 -1.78 1.45
C HIS A 19 10.33 -2.92 1.90
N VAL A 20 10.48 -3.40 3.14
CA VAL A 20 9.57 -4.39 3.73
C VAL A 20 8.15 -3.82 3.85
N ARG A 21 7.98 -2.54 4.26
CA ARG A 21 6.67 -1.87 4.27
C ARG A 21 6.06 -1.80 2.88
N ALA A 22 6.84 -1.50 1.85
CA ALA A 22 6.38 -1.47 0.48
C ALA A 22 5.90 -2.85 -0.01
N LEU A 23 6.61 -3.93 0.34
CA LEU A 23 6.17 -5.30 0.03
C LEU A 23 4.85 -5.65 0.72
N VAL A 24 4.65 -5.23 1.97
CA VAL A 24 3.38 -5.41 2.69
C VAL A 24 2.25 -4.63 1.99
N LEU A 25 2.48 -3.37 1.64
CA LEU A 25 1.51 -2.53 0.93
C LEU A 25 1.17 -3.04 -0.48
N LEU A 26 2.09 -3.75 -1.14
CA LEU A 26 1.84 -4.39 -2.44
C LEU A 26 1.07 -5.70 -2.33
N SER A 27 1.16 -6.39 -1.20
CA SER A 27 0.55 -7.71 -0.98
C SER A 27 -0.77 -7.65 -0.21
N VAL A 28 -1.10 -6.51 0.42
CA VAL A 28 -2.34 -6.35 1.18
C VAL A 28 -3.57 -6.40 0.27
N PRO A 29 -4.59 -7.21 0.59
CA PRO A 29 -5.85 -7.18 -0.14
C PRO A 29 -6.52 -5.80 -0.04
N ASP A 30 -7.11 -5.34 -1.14
CA ASP A 30 -7.76 -4.03 -1.20
C ASP A 30 -8.82 -3.85 -0.12
N SER A 31 -9.64 -4.87 0.14
CA SER A 31 -10.66 -4.82 1.19
C SER A 31 -10.07 -4.60 2.59
N VAL A 32 -8.87 -5.12 2.84
CA VAL A 32 -8.16 -4.93 4.12
C VAL A 32 -7.56 -3.53 4.18
N LEU A 33 -6.90 -3.07 3.11
CA LEU A 33 -6.33 -1.72 3.06
C LEU A 33 -7.42 -0.65 3.14
N MET A 34 -8.56 -0.84 2.48
CA MET A 34 -9.75 0.03 2.59
C MET A 34 -10.28 0.09 4.02
N LYS A 35 -10.46 -1.07 4.67
CA LYS A 35 -11.04 -1.14 6.01
C LYS A 35 -10.13 -0.54 7.09
N TYR A 36 -8.82 -0.69 6.94
CA TYR A 36 -7.83 -0.28 7.93
C TYR A 36 -6.90 0.83 7.43
N LEU A 37 -7.40 1.67 6.52
CA LEU A 37 -6.63 2.73 5.84
C LEU A 37 -5.79 3.57 6.82
N ASP A 38 -6.43 4.06 7.88
CA ASP A 38 -5.80 4.91 8.89
C ASP A 38 -4.65 4.20 9.61
N VAL A 39 -4.72 2.87 9.77
CA VAL A 39 -3.66 2.10 10.42
C VAL A 39 -2.42 2.06 9.54
N PHE A 40 -2.59 1.75 8.24
CA PHE A 40 -1.47 1.73 7.29
C PHE A 40 -0.84 3.13 7.12
N GLN A 41 -1.67 4.16 7.01
CA GLN A 41 -1.18 5.55 6.96
C GLN A 41 -0.45 5.94 8.25
N ALA A 42 -0.98 5.59 9.42
CA ALA A 42 -0.33 5.90 10.70
C ALA A 42 1.05 5.25 10.82
N VAL A 43 1.21 4.00 10.34
CA VAL A 43 2.52 3.35 10.32
C VAL A 43 3.49 4.07 9.38
N CYS A 44 3.06 4.43 8.17
CA CYS A 44 3.93 5.15 7.23
C CYS A 44 4.34 6.52 7.78
N ARG A 45 3.41 7.29 8.37
CA ARG A 45 3.71 8.58 9.02
C ARG A 45 4.74 8.43 10.15
N ARG A 46 4.57 7.44 11.02
CA ARG A 46 5.50 7.18 12.13
C ARG A 46 6.91 6.79 11.66
N ALA A 47 6.99 6.10 10.52
CA ALA A 47 8.25 5.70 9.90
C ALA A 47 8.86 6.78 9.00
N HIS A 48 8.20 7.94 8.82
CA HIS A 48 8.57 8.95 7.81
C HIS A 48 8.64 8.39 6.37
N PHE A 49 7.82 7.38 6.07
CA PHE A 49 7.78 6.72 4.77
C PHE A 49 6.79 7.41 3.82
N ASP A 50 7.18 8.56 3.28
CA ASP A 50 6.32 9.39 2.43
C ASP A 50 5.86 8.69 1.15
N LEU A 51 6.73 7.86 0.55
CA LEU A 51 6.38 7.10 -0.66
C LEU A 51 5.24 6.09 -0.38
N GLY A 52 5.23 5.47 0.80
CA GLY A 52 4.13 4.59 1.23
C GLY A 52 2.81 5.35 1.39
N LEU A 53 2.85 6.58 1.92
CA LEU A 53 1.65 7.43 2.02
C LEU A 53 1.10 7.78 0.64
N GLN A 54 1.96 8.21 -0.26
CA GLN A 54 1.57 8.54 -1.63
C GLN A 54 0.94 7.33 -2.34
N PHE A 55 1.53 6.14 -2.17
CA PHE A 55 0.96 4.91 -2.72
C PHE A 55 -0.46 4.65 -2.18
N ILE A 56 -0.65 4.75 -0.86
CA ILE A 56 -1.96 4.56 -0.23
C ILE A 56 -3.00 5.56 -0.76
N ASP A 57 -2.64 6.83 -0.87
CA ASP A 57 -3.54 7.89 -1.34
C ASP A 57 -3.99 7.65 -2.78
N ILE A 58 -3.08 7.18 -3.63
CA ILE A 58 -3.37 6.85 -5.03
C ILE A 58 -4.26 5.62 -5.13
N ARG A 59 -4.06 4.59 -4.29
CA ARG A 59 -4.96 3.43 -4.22
C ARG A 59 -6.36 3.83 -3.77
N HIS A 60 -6.46 4.72 -2.79
CA HIS A 60 -7.74 5.24 -2.33
C HIS A 60 -8.47 6.03 -3.43
N ALA A 61 -7.75 6.86 -4.18
CA ALA A 61 -8.29 7.55 -5.35
C ALA A 61 -8.73 6.57 -6.46
N GLU A 62 -7.96 5.52 -6.71
CA GLU A 62 -8.28 4.48 -7.71
C GLU A 62 -9.60 3.78 -7.40
N TRP A 63 -9.82 3.35 -6.15
CA TRP A 63 -11.08 2.71 -5.76
C TRP A 63 -12.29 3.63 -5.88
N SER A 64 -12.08 4.94 -5.72
CA SER A 64 -13.13 5.95 -5.79
C SER A 64 -13.35 6.47 -7.22
N ALA A 65 -12.49 6.12 -8.17
CA ALA A 65 -12.54 6.66 -9.52
C ALA A 65 -13.70 6.05 -10.34
N THR A 66 -14.49 6.92 -10.99
CA THR A 66 -15.50 6.49 -11.95
C THR A 66 -14.85 5.76 -13.13
N ARG A 67 -15.41 4.60 -13.47
CA ARG A 67 -14.93 3.74 -14.56
C ARG A 67 -15.45 4.21 -15.92
N GLY A 68 -14.71 3.90 -16.98
CA GLY A 68 -15.15 4.06 -18.36
C GLY A 68 -16.25 3.07 -18.74
N PRO A 69 -16.83 3.23 -19.95
CA PRO A 69 -17.84 2.29 -20.47
C PRO A 69 -17.35 0.84 -20.58
N ASP A 70 -16.04 0.63 -20.67
CA ASP A 70 -15.39 -0.69 -20.69
C ASP A 70 -15.01 -1.22 -19.30
N GLY A 71 -15.39 -0.51 -18.23
CA GLY A 71 -15.08 -0.86 -16.84
C GLY A 71 -13.65 -0.52 -16.40
N ARG A 72 -12.81 0.05 -17.27
CA ARG A 72 -11.43 0.42 -16.92
C ARG A 72 -11.32 1.80 -16.29
N HIS A 73 -10.24 2.03 -15.57
CA HIS A 73 -9.88 3.38 -15.12
C HIS A 73 -9.40 4.21 -16.31
N ARG A 74 -9.78 5.50 -16.35
CA ARG A 74 -9.33 6.43 -17.40
C ARG A 74 -7.95 7.02 -17.12
N ASN A 75 -7.49 6.94 -15.88
CA ASN A 75 -6.23 7.51 -15.45
C ASN A 75 -5.15 6.41 -15.44
N PRO A 76 -4.16 6.46 -16.36
CA PRO A 76 -3.09 5.46 -16.41
C PRO A 76 -2.12 5.55 -15.23
N LEU A 77 -2.18 6.62 -14.44
CA LEU A 77 -1.29 6.82 -13.29
C LEU A 77 -1.44 5.71 -12.24
N PHE A 78 -2.62 5.08 -12.12
CA PHE A 78 -2.85 4.03 -11.12
C PHE A 78 -1.93 2.81 -11.33
N ASP A 79 -1.79 2.35 -12.58
CA ASP A 79 -0.92 1.24 -12.91
C ASP A 79 0.57 1.65 -12.86
N GLN A 80 0.89 2.84 -13.36
CA GLN A 80 2.27 3.35 -13.33
C GLN A 80 2.84 3.49 -11.91
N VAL A 81 2.02 3.96 -10.97
CA VAL A 81 2.42 4.10 -9.57
C VAL A 81 2.64 2.74 -8.93
N ARG A 82 1.79 1.74 -9.24
CA ARG A 82 1.98 0.38 -8.75
C ARG A 82 3.28 -0.23 -9.26
N ASP A 83 3.59 -0.05 -10.54
CA ASP A 83 4.83 -0.55 -11.14
C ASP A 83 6.07 0.13 -10.54
N ALA A 84 6.05 1.45 -10.40
CA ALA A 84 7.14 2.21 -9.78
C ALA A 84 7.35 1.81 -8.31
N PHE A 85 6.27 1.65 -7.55
CA PHE A 85 6.32 1.24 -6.14
C PHE A 85 6.84 -0.20 -5.99
N ALA A 86 6.47 -1.11 -6.91
CA ALA A 86 7.04 -2.46 -6.98
C ALA A 86 8.53 -2.47 -7.32
N ALA A 87 8.99 -1.59 -8.20
CA ALA A 87 10.42 -1.43 -8.48
C ALA A 87 11.19 -0.96 -7.23
N TYR A 88 10.67 0.03 -6.51
CA TYR A 88 11.22 0.48 -5.22
C TYR A 88 11.29 -0.67 -4.20
N ALA A 89 10.19 -1.41 -4.02
CA ALA A 89 10.14 -2.51 -3.06
C ALA A 89 11.22 -3.58 -3.33
N ARG A 90 11.45 -3.92 -4.61
CA ARG A 90 12.46 -4.92 -5.03
C ARG A 90 13.89 -4.42 -4.89
N ALA A 91 14.15 -3.13 -5.11
CA ALA A 91 15.50 -2.57 -5.01
C ALA A 91 16.15 -2.80 -3.63
N GLY A 92 15.37 -2.88 -2.56
CA GLY A 92 15.86 -3.18 -1.20
C GLY A 92 16.14 -4.65 -0.92
N THR A 93 15.76 -5.57 -1.82
CA THR A 93 16.00 -7.02 -1.65
C THR A 93 17.31 -7.51 -2.28
N ALA A 94 18.07 -6.61 -2.91
CA ALA A 94 19.31 -6.91 -3.63
C ALA A 94 20.60 -6.79 -2.76
N SER A 95 20.49 -6.92 -1.44
CA SER A 95 21.64 -6.95 -0.51
C SER A 95 21.86 -8.33 0.07
#